data_AF-A0A6J6G087-F1
#
_entry.id   AF-A0A6J6G087-F1
#
_cell.length_a   1.000
_cell.length_b   1.000
_cell.length_c   1.000
_cell.angle_alpha   90.00
_cell.angle_beta   90.00
_cell.angle_gamma   90.00
#
_symmetry.space_group_name_H-M   'P 1'
#
loop_
_entity.id
_entity.type
_entity.pdbx_description
1 polymer ?
#
loop_
_entity_poly.entity_id
_entity_poly.type
_entity_poly.pdbx_seq_one_letter_code
_entity_poly.pdbx_strand_id
1 'polypeptide(L)'
;MSASILLQSTSNYTELLARVKAAGLLAKKPSFYIIRLAIISVASVSLWSAGALLAVSQIPEPAVIAIAFAIAGGLGVLGAQYGFIAHEAAHRQIFRNNKLNDWAGLLLSNLFAGLSYGFWMRKHNKHHQKPNQIGQDPDIAIRVLSFTVESRDEKRGLERWVSNRQGYLFPFLLFLTGFDLLLDSFAALGRKERPLGTRILEFALMTVRQTAPYVILGLMFGWVWAIALWMFMMMIFGFFMGAAFAPNHKGMPLVPRDAKLDFFERQVLTSRNIRGSWLKDNLMGGLNYQVEHHLFPSMARPFLKRAHGIVSAYCADKNITLVEMGLISSYKAIIVYLNKVGLSNNSDPFVCPMVADMRPRS
;
A
#
# COMPACT_ATOMS: atom_id res chain seq x y z
N MET A 1 11.92 -55.12 -13.36
CA MET A 1 11.79 -53.68 -13.66
C MET A 1 10.83 -53.06 -12.65
N SER A 2 11.35 -52.43 -11.60
CA SER A 2 10.53 -51.71 -10.61
C SER A 2 10.44 -50.26 -11.05
N ALA A 3 9.25 -49.81 -11.44
CA ALA A 3 8.99 -48.43 -11.80
C ALA A 3 8.97 -47.59 -10.51
N SER A 4 10.08 -46.89 -10.26
CA SER A 4 10.15 -45.78 -9.31
C SER A 4 9.20 -44.68 -9.78
N ILE A 5 7.98 -44.67 -9.24
CA ILE A 5 7.08 -43.51 -9.32
C ILE A 5 7.75 -42.39 -8.52
N LEU A 6 8.46 -41.51 -9.22
CA LEU A 6 8.84 -40.20 -8.70
C LEU A 6 7.54 -39.45 -8.40
N LEU A 7 7.08 -39.53 -7.16
CA LEU A 7 6.07 -38.61 -6.63
C LEU A 7 6.64 -37.20 -6.79
N GLN A 8 6.21 -36.46 -7.82
CA GLN A 8 6.47 -35.03 -7.91
C GLN A 8 5.89 -34.40 -6.64
N SER A 9 6.76 -33.98 -5.70
CA SER A 9 6.31 -33.30 -4.50
C SER A 9 5.58 -32.04 -4.93
N THR A 10 4.29 -31.98 -4.67
CA THR A 10 3.46 -30.83 -5.00
C THR A 10 3.98 -29.62 -4.21
N SER A 11 4.18 -28.47 -4.86
CA SER A 11 4.72 -27.29 -4.17
C SER A 11 3.81 -26.83 -3.01
N ASN A 12 4.39 -26.22 -1.96
CA ASN A 12 3.63 -25.67 -0.83
C ASN A 12 2.49 -24.75 -1.29
N TYR A 13 2.77 -23.89 -2.27
CA TYR A 13 1.76 -23.02 -2.84
C TYR A 13 0.63 -23.79 -3.53
N THR A 14 0.95 -24.84 -4.29
CA THR A 14 -0.05 -25.65 -5.00
C THR A 14 -0.99 -26.36 -4.03
N GLU A 15 -0.45 -26.94 -2.95
CA GLU A 15 -1.24 -27.60 -1.91
C GLU A 15 -2.15 -26.59 -1.19
N LEU A 16 -1.59 -25.46 -0.76
CA LEU A 16 -2.34 -24.42 -0.08
C LEU A 16 -3.43 -23.80 -0.97
N LEU A 17 -3.12 -23.55 -2.25
CA LEU A 17 -4.08 -23.04 -3.23
C LEU A 17 -5.26 -24.00 -3.40
N ALA A 18 -5.04 -25.32 -3.35
CA ALA A 18 -6.12 -26.30 -3.38
C ALA A 18 -7.04 -26.19 -2.16
N ARG A 19 -6.48 -26.04 -0.95
CA ARG A 19 -7.25 -25.83 0.30
C ARG A 19 -8.09 -24.54 0.22
N VAL A 20 -7.50 -23.44 -0.25
CA VAL A 20 -8.17 -22.14 -0.42
C VAL A 20 -9.28 -22.20 -1.48
N LYS A 21 -9.06 -22.91 -2.59
CA LYS A 21 -10.09 -23.18 -3.61
C LYS A 21 -11.25 -23.99 -3.05
N ALA A 22 -10.97 -25.08 -2.34
CA ALA A 22 -11.99 -25.92 -1.72
C ALA A 22 -12.85 -25.14 -0.71
N ALA A 23 -12.26 -24.17 0.00
CA ALA A 23 -12.98 -23.28 0.91
C ALA A 23 -13.82 -22.19 0.22
N GLY A 24 -13.78 -22.10 -1.12
CA GLY A 24 -14.56 -21.15 -1.92
C GLY A 24 -14.04 -19.70 -1.88
N LEU A 25 -12.80 -19.47 -1.44
CA LEU A 25 -12.30 -18.13 -1.14
C LEU A 25 -11.80 -17.34 -2.36
N LEU A 26 -11.71 -17.98 -3.53
CA LEU A 26 -11.33 -17.32 -4.79
C LEU A 26 -12.52 -16.73 -5.57
N ALA A 27 -13.74 -16.81 -4.99
CA ALA A 27 -14.91 -16.19 -5.59
C ALA A 27 -14.74 -14.66 -5.64
N LYS A 28 -15.33 -14.03 -6.67
CA LYS A 28 -15.44 -12.57 -6.73
C LYS A 28 -16.61 -12.10 -5.87
N LYS A 29 -16.49 -10.92 -5.27
CA LYS A 29 -17.56 -10.28 -4.48
C LYS A 29 -17.81 -8.82 -4.94
N PRO A 30 -18.33 -8.59 -6.17
CA PRO A 30 -18.59 -7.24 -6.67
C PRO A 30 -19.49 -6.40 -5.75
N SER A 31 -20.49 -7.02 -5.12
CA SER A 31 -21.43 -6.33 -4.22
C SER A 31 -20.73 -5.65 -3.05
N PHE A 32 -19.70 -6.28 -2.46
CA PHE A 32 -18.90 -5.68 -1.40
C PHE A 32 -18.25 -4.37 -1.85
N TYR A 33 -17.64 -4.37 -3.02
CA TYR A 33 -16.94 -3.19 -3.56
C TYR A 33 -17.91 -2.10 -3.99
N ILE A 34 -19.05 -2.45 -4.60
CA ILE A 34 -20.08 -1.49 -5.01
C ILE A 34 -20.67 -0.80 -3.78
N ILE A 35 -21.04 -1.55 -2.74
CA ILE A 35 -21.55 -0.98 -1.48
C ILE A 35 -20.49 -0.07 -0.86
N ARG A 36 -19.24 -0.51 -0.80
CA ARG A 36 -18.15 0.29 -0.25
C ARG A 36 -17.91 1.57 -1.03
N LEU A 37 -17.89 1.50 -2.37
CA LEU A 37 -17.78 2.66 -3.25
C LEU A 37 -18.93 3.64 -3.05
N ALA A 38 -20.16 3.15 -2.90
CA ALA A 38 -21.31 3.98 -2.60
C ALA A 38 -21.14 4.71 -1.26
N ILE A 39 -20.76 4.00 -0.19
CA ILE A 39 -20.55 4.58 1.14
C ILE A 39 -19.47 5.68 1.11
N ILE A 40 -18.29 5.39 0.53
CA ILE A 40 -17.21 6.39 0.50
C ILE A 40 -17.54 7.57 -0.43
N SER A 41 -18.35 7.35 -1.47
CA SER A 41 -18.80 8.42 -2.37
C SER A 41 -19.84 9.33 -1.72
N VAL A 42 -20.82 8.74 -1.02
CA VAL A 42 -21.78 9.51 -0.21
C VAL A 42 -21.04 10.32 0.85
N ALA A 43 -20.11 9.70 1.59
CA ALA A 43 -19.31 10.42 2.58
C ALA A 43 -18.49 11.57 1.96
N SER A 44 -17.90 11.35 0.78
CA SER A 44 -17.13 12.40 0.07
C SER A 44 -18.04 13.57 -0.34
N VAL A 45 -19.20 13.28 -0.91
CA VAL A 45 -20.19 14.31 -1.30
C VAL A 45 -20.70 15.06 -0.07
N SER A 46 -20.96 14.35 1.03
CA SER A 46 -21.37 14.98 2.29
C SER A 46 -20.30 15.91 2.85
N LEU A 47 -19.02 15.55 2.79
CA LEU A 47 -17.92 16.41 3.25
C LEU A 47 -17.76 17.66 2.36
N TRP A 48 -17.85 17.51 1.03
CA TRP A 48 -17.85 18.66 0.12
C TRP A 48 -19.03 19.60 0.37
N SER A 49 -20.23 19.03 0.54
CA SER A 49 -21.45 19.79 0.82
C SER A 49 -21.39 20.49 2.18
N ALA A 50 -20.88 19.80 3.21
CA ALA A 50 -20.65 20.38 4.53
C ALA A 50 -19.66 21.55 4.47
N GLY A 51 -18.60 21.43 3.67
CA GLY A 51 -17.70 22.54 3.42
C GLY A 51 -18.42 23.74 2.79
N ALA A 52 -19.34 23.51 1.85
CA ALA A 52 -20.03 24.58 1.14
C ALA A 52 -20.98 25.33 2.07
N LEU A 53 -21.70 24.58 2.92
CA LEU A 53 -22.54 25.15 3.97
C LEU A 53 -21.70 25.91 5.01
N LEU A 54 -20.53 25.38 5.37
CA LEU A 54 -19.60 26.02 6.30
C LEU A 54 -19.06 27.35 5.75
N ALA A 55 -18.75 27.41 4.46
CA ALA A 55 -18.26 28.60 3.78
C ALA A 55 -19.24 29.79 3.80
N VAL A 56 -20.54 29.51 3.79
CA VAL A 56 -21.60 30.55 3.85
C VAL A 56 -22.20 30.71 5.24
N SER A 57 -21.66 30.02 6.24
CA SER A 57 -22.15 30.08 7.62
C SER A 57 -21.77 31.40 8.30
N GLN A 58 -22.48 31.76 9.37
CA GLN A 58 -22.16 32.93 10.21
C GLN A 58 -21.18 32.58 11.34
N ILE A 59 -20.50 31.43 11.26
CA ILE A 59 -19.52 31.00 12.26
C ILE A 59 -18.27 31.89 12.15
N PRO A 60 -17.61 32.26 13.26
CA PRO A 60 -16.36 33.01 13.22
C PRO A 60 -15.29 32.31 12.37
N GLU A 61 -14.56 33.09 11.58
CA GLU A 61 -13.56 32.59 10.61
C GLU A 61 -12.56 31.58 11.21
N PRO A 62 -11.97 31.77 12.41
CA PRO A 62 -11.04 30.80 12.96
C PRO A 62 -11.65 29.40 13.15
N ALA A 63 -12.93 29.34 13.55
CA ALA A 63 -13.64 28.08 13.71
C ALA A 63 -14.03 27.46 12.35
N VAL A 64 -14.43 28.29 11.37
CA VAL A 64 -14.66 27.86 9.98
C VAL A 64 -13.41 27.19 9.41
N ILE A 65 -12.25 27.83 9.53
CA ILE A 65 -11.01 27.30 8.99
C ILE A 65 -10.59 26.01 9.72
N ALA A 66 -10.70 25.95 11.04
CA ALA A 66 -10.40 24.73 11.79
C ALA A 66 -11.28 23.54 11.35
N ILE A 67 -12.58 23.75 11.17
CA ILE A 67 -13.50 22.72 10.67
C ILE A 67 -13.16 22.37 9.21
N ALA A 68 -12.79 23.34 8.38
CA ALA A 68 -12.38 23.10 6.99
C ALA A 68 -11.16 22.18 6.91
N PHE A 69 -10.17 22.29 7.82
CA PHE A 69 -9.06 21.35 7.91
C PHE A 69 -9.53 19.94 8.27
N ALA A 70 -10.48 19.79 9.19
CA ALA A 70 -11.04 18.47 9.52
C ALA A 70 -11.76 17.84 8.31
N ILE A 71 -12.51 18.64 7.55
CA ILE A 71 -13.16 18.22 6.29
C ILE A 71 -12.11 17.80 5.26
N ALA A 72 -11.08 18.62 5.03
CA ALA A 72 -9.98 18.33 4.10
C ALA A 72 -9.23 17.05 4.49
N GLY A 73 -9.00 16.84 5.79
CA GLY A 73 -8.42 15.60 6.32
C GLY A 73 -9.31 14.39 6.02
N GLY A 74 -10.62 14.48 6.28
CA GLY A 74 -11.58 13.43 5.95
C GLY A 74 -11.60 13.09 4.45
N LEU A 75 -11.56 14.10 3.58
CA LEU A 75 -11.43 13.91 2.12
C LEU A 75 -10.10 13.23 1.74
N GLY A 76 -9.01 13.53 2.45
CA GLY A 76 -7.72 12.84 2.28
C GLY A 76 -7.82 11.35 2.61
N VAL A 77 -8.49 10.99 3.72
CA VAL A 77 -8.76 9.58 4.09
C VAL A 77 -9.59 8.87 3.02
N LEU A 78 -10.67 9.51 2.54
CA LEU A 78 -11.54 8.95 1.51
C LEU A 78 -10.80 8.77 0.17
N GLY A 79 -9.92 9.71 -0.19
CA GLY A 79 -8.99 9.57 -1.32
C GLY A 79 -8.14 8.31 -1.23
N ALA A 80 -7.61 7.99 -0.04
CA ALA A 80 -6.84 6.76 0.16
C ALA A 80 -7.73 5.51 0.04
N GLN A 81 -8.98 5.56 0.50
CA GLN A 81 -9.94 4.46 0.33
C GLN A 81 -10.24 4.18 -1.15
N TYR A 82 -10.39 5.21 -1.98
CA TYR A 82 -10.49 5.03 -3.43
C TYR A 82 -9.22 4.39 -4.00
N GLY A 83 -8.04 4.81 -3.54
CA GLY A 83 -6.76 4.21 -3.90
C GLY A 83 -6.68 2.72 -3.59
N PHE A 84 -7.16 2.29 -2.41
CA PHE A 84 -7.21 0.87 -2.06
C PHE A 84 -8.14 0.08 -2.99
N ILE A 85 -9.34 0.59 -3.30
CA ILE A 85 -10.24 -0.12 -4.23
C ILE A 85 -9.67 -0.15 -5.66
N ALA A 86 -8.96 0.91 -6.08
CA ALA A 86 -8.25 0.92 -7.35
C ALA A 86 -7.12 -0.13 -7.41
N HIS A 87 -6.39 -0.31 -6.31
CA HIS A 87 -5.39 -1.36 -6.14
C HIS A 87 -6.01 -2.76 -6.26
N GLU A 88 -7.15 -2.99 -5.63
CA GLU A 88 -7.86 -4.28 -5.70
C GLU A 88 -8.41 -4.56 -7.12
N ALA A 89 -8.83 -3.52 -7.83
CA ALA A 89 -9.19 -3.61 -9.24
C ALA A 89 -7.98 -4.01 -10.10
N ALA A 90 -6.80 -3.43 -9.85
CA ALA A 90 -5.55 -3.79 -10.53
C ALA A 90 -5.22 -5.28 -10.38
N HIS A 91 -5.55 -5.84 -9.21
CA HIS A 91 -5.39 -7.25 -8.88
C HIS A 91 -6.54 -8.17 -9.32
N ARG A 92 -7.52 -7.63 -10.07
CA ARG A 92 -8.70 -8.37 -10.56
C ARG A 92 -9.60 -8.88 -9.43
N GLN A 93 -9.59 -8.27 -8.26
CA GLN A 93 -10.34 -8.76 -7.10
C GLN A 93 -11.85 -8.47 -7.18
N ILE A 94 -12.25 -7.47 -7.96
CA ILE A 94 -13.62 -6.94 -7.95
C ILE A 94 -14.54 -7.74 -8.87
N PHE A 95 -14.28 -7.72 -10.18
CA PHE A 95 -15.16 -8.30 -11.19
C PHE A 95 -14.58 -9.57 -11.81
N ARG A 96 -15.45 -10.41 -12.40
CA ARG A 96 -15.01 -11.52 -13.27
C ARG A 96 -14.48 -11.00 -14.63
N ASN A 97 -14.99 -9.87 -15.10
CA ASN A 97 -14.56 -9.25 -16.35
C ASN A 97 -13.32 -8.37 -16.13
N ASN A 98 -12.20 -8.70 -16.77
CA ASN A 98 -10.96 -7.95 -16.64
C ASN A 98 -11.06 -6.51 -17.17
N LYS A 99 -11.82 -6.27 -18.25
CA LYS A 99 -12.02 -4.91 -18.77
C LYS A 99 -12.73 -4.01 -17.77
N LEU A 100 -13.70 -4.55 -17.02
CA LEU A 100 -14.37 -3.79 -15.96
C LEU A 100 -13.43 -3.47 -14.80
N ASN A 101 -12.55 -4.41 -14.43
CA ASN A 101 -11.50 -4.14 -13.45
C ASN A 101 -10.51 -3.07 -13.96
N ASP A 102 -10.10 -3.11 -15.23
CA ASP A 102 -9.22 -2.09 -15.80
C ASP A 102 -9.86 -0.70 -15.80
N TRP A 103 -11.13 -0.60 -16.18
CA TRP A 103 -11.85 0.68 -16.15
C TRP A 103 -12.07 1.19 -14.73
N ALA A 104 -12.45 0.33 -13.79
CA ALA A 104 -12.58 0.70 -12.39
C ALA A 104 -11.23 1.16 -11.81
N GLY A 105 -10.15 0.40 -12.03
CA GLY A 105 -8.81 0.77 -11.58
C GLY A 105 -8.34 2.09 -12.19
N LEU A 106 -8.55 2.30 -13.48
CA LEU A 106 -8.21 3.55 -14.17
C LEU A 106 -8.98 4.73 -13.59
N LEU A 107 -10.31 4.65 -13.49
CA LEU A 107 -11.10 5.77 -13.00
C LEU A 107 -10.78 6.09 -11.52
N LEU A 108 -10.78 5.07 -10.66
CA LEU A 108 -10.59 5.24 -9.22
C LEU A 108 -9.17 5.72 -8.88
N SER A 109 -8.14 5.17 -9.54
CA SER A 109 -6.75 5.58 -9.32
C SER A 109 -6.54 7.02 -9.79
N ASN A 110 -6.91 7.34 -11.04
CA ASN A 110 -6.54 8.62 -11.64
C ASN A 110 -7.45 9.76 -11.17
N LEU A 111 -8.77 9.58 -11.17
CA LEU A 111 -9.72 10.67 -10.87
C LEU A 111 -9.96 10.86 -9.37
N PHE A 112 -9.94 9.80 -8.57
CA PHE A 112 -10.31 9.90 -7.15
C PHE A 112 -9.10 9.87 -6.22
N ALA A 113 -8.17 8.94 -6.43
CA ALA A 113 -6.91 8.90 -5.68
C ALA A 113 -5.87 9.90 -6.23
N GLY A 114 -5.95 10.27 -7.52
CA GLY A 114 -5.05 11.24 -8.14
C GLY A 114 -3.71 10.66 -8.60
N LEU A 115 -3.62 9.34 -8.80
CA LEU A 115 -2.39 8.61 -9.14
C LEU A 115 -2.53 7.86 -10.46
N SER A 116 -1.44 7.76 -11.23
CA SER A 116 -1.42 7.04 -12.50
C SER A 116 -1.64 5.54 -12.27
N TYR A 117 -2.73 5.02 -12.84
CA TYR A 117 -3.02 3.58 -12.80
C TYR A 117 -1.90 2.76 -13.46
N GLY A 118 -1.35 3.23 -14.58
CA GLY A 118 -0.25 2.55 -15.28
C GLY A 118 1.04 2.51 -14.48
N PHE A 119 1.41 3.63 -13.85
CA PHE A 119 2.53 3.69 -12.91
C PHE A 119 2.38 2.66 -11.79
N TRP A 120 1.25 2.73 -11.08
CA TRP A 120 1.02 1.91 -9.91
C TRP A 120 1.02 0.43 -10.27
N MET A 121 0.29 0.03 -11.31
CA MET A 121 0.22 -1.36 -11.77
C MET A 121 1.62 -1.90 -12.11
N ARG A 122 2.46 -1.13 -12.80
CA ARG A 122 3.84 -1.56 -13.11
C ARG A 122 4.69 -1.71 -11.86
N LYS A 123 4.73 -0.68 -11.00
CA LYS A 123 5.54 -0.68 -9.76
C LYS A 123 5.13 -1.85 -8.88
N HIS A 124 3.83 -1.96 -8.62
CA HIS A 124 3.29 -2.92 -7.68
C HIS A 124 3.37 -4.37 -8.19
N ASN A 125 3.21 -4.62 -9.49
CA ASN A 125 3.44 -5.96 -10.05
C ASN A 125 4.88 -6.43 -9.88
N LYS A 126 5.88 -5.54 -10.02
CA LYS A 126 7.29 -5.88 -9.74
C LYS A 126 7.49 -6.25 -8.27
N HIS A 127 6.90 -5.48 -7.37
CA HIS A 127 6.91 -5.78 -5.94
C HIS A 127 6.32 -7.16 -5.65
N HIS A 128 5.13 -7.48 -6.18
CA HIS A 128 4.50 -8.79 -5.98
C HIS A 128 5.31 -9.98 -6.52
N GLN A 129 6.04 -9.78 -7.62
CA GLN A 129 6.87 -10.84 -8.20
C GLN A 129 8.06 -11.20 -7.30
N LYS A 130 8.71 -10.18 -6.72
CA LYS A 130 9.96 -10.35 -5.97
C LYS A 130 10.04 -9.39 -4.77
N PRO A 131 9.13 -9.51 -3.78
CA PRO A 131 9.13 -8.62 -2.63
C PRO A 131 10.45 -8.72 -1.85
N ASN A 132 10.92 -7.57 -1.34
CA ASN A 132 12.16 -7.38 -0.60
C ASN A 132 13.44 -7.91 -1.30
N GLN A 133 13.40 -8.19 -2.60
CA GLN A 133 14.59 -8.62 -3.34
C GLN A 133 15.45 -7.42 -3.73
N ILE A 134 16.69 -7.40 -3.27
CA ILE A 134 17.65 -6.32 -3.55
C ILE A 134 17.83 -6.16 -5.06
N GLY A 135 17.67 -4.92 -5.53
CA GLY A 135 17.80 -4.54 -6.94
C GLY A 135 16.61 -4.91 -7.84
N GLN A 136 15.54 -5.52 -7.29
CA GLN A 136 14.37 -5.94 -8.08
C GLN A 136 13.05 -5.39 -7.54
N ASP A 137 12.91 -5.29 -6.22
CA ASP A 137 11.72 -4.70 -5.59
C ASP A 137 11.80 -3.17 -5.56
N PRO A 138 10.90 -2.43 -6.26
CA PRO A 138 10.88 -0.98 -6.19
C PRO A 138 10.49 -0.43 -4.80
N ASP A 139 9.84 -1.21 -3.93
CA ASP A 139 9.38 -0.72 -2.62
C ASP A 139 10.50 -0.63 -1.56
N ILE A 140 11.69 -1.18 -1.86
CA ILE A 140 12.93 -0.97 -1.09
C ILE A 140 13.95 -0.08 -1.83
N ALA A 141 13.62 0.36 -3.05
CA ALA A 141 14.44 1.28 -3.86
C ALA A 141 13.92 2.72 -3.75
N ILE A 142 13.87 3.24 -2.52
CA ILE A 142 13.31 4.57 -2.22
C ILE A 142 14.44 5.60 -2.15
N ARG A 143 14.24 6.76 -2.79
CA ARG A 143 15.26 7.82 -2.83
C ARG A 143 15.62 8.36 -1.44
N VAL A 144 14.62 8.64 -0.61
CA VAL A 144 14.82 9.28 0.71
C VAL A 144 15.01 8.29 1.87
N LEU A 145 14.77 6.99 1.66
CA LEU A 145 14.96 5.94 2.67
C LEU A 145 16.00 4.92 2.21
N SER A 146 16.81 4.42 3.12
CA SER A 146 17.80 3.37 2.86
C SER A 146 17.44 2.11 3.63
N PHE A 147 17.27 1.00 2.90
CA PHE A 147 16.97 -0.30 3.51
C PHE A 147 18.22 -1.15 3.70
N THR A 148 19.35 -0.77 3.10
CA THR A 148 20.66 -1.40 3.30
C THR A 148 21.71 -0.34 3.64
N VAL A 149 22.81 -0.77 4.24
CA VAL A 149 23.94 0.13 4.58
C VAL A 149 24.58 0.66 3.31
N GLU A 150 24.71 -0.16 2.27
CA GLU A 150 25.26 0.23 0.96
C GLU A 150 24.43 1.34 0.33
N SER A 151 23.09 1.20 0.28
CA SER A 151 22.19 2.24 -0.21
C SER A 151 22.25 3.53 0.61
N ARG A 152 22.55 3.43 1.91
CA ARG A 152 22.80 4.60 2.74
C ARG A 152 24.15 5.24 2.43
N ASP A 153 25.18 4.44 2.17
CA ASP A 153 26.54 4.91 1.94
C ASP A 153 26.73 5.57 0.57
N GLU A 154 25.95 5.17 -0.44
CA GLU A 154 25.88 5.81 -1.76
C GLU A 154 25.30 7.23 -1.72
N LYS A 155 24.43 7.53 -0.74
CA LYS A 155 23.74 8.83 -0.64
C LYS A 155 24.65 9.92 -0.07
N ARG A 156 24.44 11.15 -0.53
CA ARG A 156 25.20 12.36 -0.13
C ARG A 156 24.26 13.51 0.27
N GLY A 157 24.82 14.53 0.93
CA GLY A 157 24.10 15.76 1.28
C GLY A 157 22.81 15.52 2.07
N LEU A 158 21.70 16.13 1.62
CA LEU A 158 20.40 16.02 2.29
C LEU A 158 19.87 14.57 2.31
N GLU A 159 20.05 13.80 1.24
CA GLU A 159 19.60 12.40 1.20
C GLU A 159 20.31 11.56 2.26
N ARG A 160 21.62 11.76 2.44
CA ARG A 160 22.39 11.13 3.51
C ARG A 160 21.95 11.59 4.89
N TRP A 161 21.68 12.90 5.05
CA TRP A 161 21.21 13.45 6.32
C TRP A 161 19.87 12.83 6.75
N VAL A 162 18.94 12.65 5.80
CA VAL A 162 17.65 11.96 6.01
C VAL A 162 17.90 10.48 6.29
N SER A 163 18.67 9.77 5.45
CA SER A 163 18.98 8.35 5.66
C SER A 163 19.67 8.07 7.01
N ASN A 164 20.44 9.00 7.57
CA ASN A 164 21.05 8.85 8.90
C ASN A 164 20.03 8.98 10.05
N ARG A 165 18.86 9.61 9.80
CA ARG A 165 17.81 9.92 10.79
C ARG A 165 16.47 9.27 10.43
N GLN A 166 16.49 8.36 9.45
CA GLN A 166 15.29 7.91 8.77
C GLN A 166 14.28 7.24 9.70
N GLY A 167 14.70 6.56 10.77
CA GLY A 167 13.74 5.97 11.72
C GLY A 167 12.95 7.05 12.46
N TYR A 168 13.59 8.14 12.91
CA TYR A 168 12.90 9.26 13.57
C TYR A 168 12.05 10.06 12.58
N LEU A 169 12.53 10.23 11.35
CA LEU A 169 11.81 10.96 10.30
C LEU A 169 10.67 10.14 9.69
N PHE A 170 10.67 8.82 9.84
CA PHE A 170 9.74 7.92 9.16
C PHE A 170 8.26 8.32 9.31
N PRO A 171 7.73 8.60 10.52
CA PRO A 171 6.33 9.01 10.66
C PRO A 171 5.99 10.30 9.91
N PHE A 172 6.93 11.25 9.84
CA PHE A 172 6.75 12.51 9.12
C PHE A 172 6.83 12.31 7.60
N LEU A 173 7.72 11.43 7.13
CA LEU A 173 7.85 11.07 5.72
C LEU A 173 6.60 10.36 5.18
N LEU A 174 5.79 9.72 6.03
CA LEU A 174 4.50 9.15 5.61
C LEU A 174 3.57 10.23 5.04
N PHE A 175 3.52 11.42 5.63
CA PHE A 175 2.71 12.53 5.11
C PHE A 175 3.18 13.01 3.72
N LEU A 176 4.43 12.73 3.34
CA LEU A 176 4.97 13.09 2.03
C LEU A 176 4.77 11.99 0.97
N THR A 177 4.31 10.79 1.36
CA THR A 177 4.16 9.64 0.45
C THR A 177 3.19 9.92 -0.69
N GLY A 178 2.13 10.70 -0.44
CA GLY A 178 1.16 11.07 -1.47
C GLY A 178 1.77 11.91 -2.59
N PHE A 179 2.67 12.84 -2.24
CA PHE A 179 3.39 13.68 -3.20
C PHE A 179 4.43 12.87 -3.99
N ASP A 180 5.16 11.98 -3.32
CA ASP A 180 6.13 11.09 -3.97
C ASP A 180 5.45 10.20 -5.04
N LEU A 181 4.34 9.55 -4.69
CA LEU A 181 3.54 8.76 -5.63
C LEU A 181 2.97 9.60 -6.78
N LEU A 182 2.63 10.87 -6.53
CA LEU A 182 2.12 11.78 -7.55
C LEU A 182 3.23 12.17 -8.55
N LEU A 183 4.42 12.50 -8.07
CA LEU A 183 5.58 12.81 -8.91
C LEU A 183 5.95 11.62 -9.79
N ASP A 184 6.02 10.43 -9.22
CA ASP A 184 6.27 9.20 -9.95
C ASP A 184 5.18 8.90 -11.00
N SER A 185 3.92 9.19 -10.65
CA SER A 185 2.79 9.06 -11.57
C SER A 185 2.95 9.95 -12.79
N PHE A 186 3.31 11.22 -12.62
CA PHE A 186 3.58 12.13 -13.74
C PHE A 186 4.81 11.71 -14.54
N ALA A 187 5.91 11.34 -13.88
CA ALA A 187 7.12 10.88 -14.55
C ALA A 187 6.87 9.63 -15.40
N ALA A 188 5.99 8.73 -14.95
CA ALA A 188 5.64 7.53 -15.68
C ALA A 188 4.86 7.78 -16.98
N LEU A 189 4.12 8.89 -17.10
CA LEU A 189 3.38 9.24 -18.33
C LEU A 189 4.31 9.49 -19.52
N GLY A 190 5.56 9.90 -19.27
CA GLY A 190 6.59 10.04 -20.31
C GLY A 190 7.05 8.69 -20.90
N ARG A 191 6.80 7.57 -20.22
CA ARG A 191 7.20 6.24 -20.69
C ARG A 191 6.25 5.77 -21.80
N LYS A 192 6.81 5.30 -22.92
CA LYS A 192 6.04 4.85 -24.09
C LYS A 192 5.53 3.40 -23.99
N GLU A 193 5.27 2.92 -22.76
CA GLU A 193 4.83 1.55 -22.46
C GLU A 193 3.32 1.35 -22.68
N ARG A 194 2.52 2.42 -22.66
CA ARG A 194 1.06 2.39 -22.86
C ARG A 194 0.65 3.24 -24.07
N PRO A 195 -0.50 2.94 -24.71
CA PRO A 195 -1.04 3.76 -25.80
C PRO A 195 -1.13 5.24 -25.42
N LEU A 196 -0.87 6.14 -26.37
CA LEU A 196 -0.90 7.59 -26.13
C LEU A 196 -2.26 8.05 -25.58
N GLY A 197 -3.37 7.57 -26.14
CA GLY A 197 -4.71 7.92 -25.67
C GLY A 197 -4.95 7.56 -24.20
N THR A 198 -4.47 6.41 -23.73
CA THR A 198 -4.56 6.03 -22.31
C THR A 198 -3.74 6.96 -21.42
N ARG A 199 -2.53 7.34 -21.86
CA ARG A 199 -1.67 8.27 -21.10
C ARG A 199 -2.27 9.66 -21.01
N ILE A 200 -2.89 10.15 -22.09
CA ILE A 200 -3.63 11.43 -22.10
C ILE A 200 -4.82 11.35 -21.15
N LEU A 201 -5.57 10.25 -21.14
CA LEU A 201 -6.70 10.06 -20.23
C LEU A 201 -6.23 10.03 -18.76
N GLU A 202 -5.17 9.28 -18.45
CA GLU A 202 -4.59 9.26 -17.10
C GLU A 202 -4.15 10.67 -16.67
N PHE A 203 -3.43 11.40 -17.53
CA PHE A 203 -3.03 12.79 -17.29
C PHE A 203 -4.21 13.71 -17.03
N ALA A 204 -5.26 13.65 -17.86
CA ALA A 204 -6.43 14.50 -17.75
C ALA A 204 -7.19 14.25 -16.43
N LEU A 205 -7.45 12.98 -16.10
CA LEU A 205 -8.15 12.62 -14.86
C LEU A 205 -7.34 12.98 -13.61
N MET A 206 -6.02 12.74 -13.62
CA MET A 206 -5.14 13.17 -12.53
C MET A 206 -5.14 14.69 -12.39
N THR A 207 -5.06 15.42 -13.50
CA THR A 207 -5.07 16.90 -13.48
C THR A 207 -6.37 17.41 -12.87
N VAL A 208 -7.53 16.87 -13.29
CA VAL A 208 -8.82 17.20 -12.66
C VAL A 208 -8.79 16.92 -11.16
N ARG A 209 -8.26 15.78 -10.72
CA ARG A 209 -8.16 15.46 -9.29
C ARG A 209 -7.25 16.42 -8.52
N GLN A 210 -6.19 16.92 -9.14
CA GLN A 210 -5.29 17.85 -8.46
C GLN A 210 -5.80 19.30 -8.48
N THR A 211 -6.50 19.73 -9.53
CA THR A 211 -6.94 21.13 -9.69
C THR A 211 -8.36 21.40 -9.18
N ALA A 212 -9.32 20.48 -9.36
CA ALA A 212 -10.71 20.73 -9.00
C ALA A 212 -10.90 20.99 -7.49
N PRO A 213 -10.28 20.24 -6.56
CA PRO A 213 -10.38 20.55 -5.14
C PRO A 213 -9.81 21.92 -4.79
N TYR A 214 -8.71 22.34 -5.43
CA TYR A 214 -8.13 23.66 -5.21
C TYR A 214 -9.09 24.79 -5.63
N VAL A 215 -9.70 24.66 -6.82
CA VAL A 215 -10.69 25.63 -7.30
C VAL A 215 -11.89 25.70 -6.38
N ILE A 216 -12.47 24.53 -6.02
CA ILE A 216 -13.65 24.46 -5.16
C ILE A 216 -13.34 25.07 -3.79
N LEU A 217 -12.23 24.70 -3.15
CA LEU A 217 -11.83 25.27 -1.86
C LEU A 217 -11.50 26.76 -1.95
N GLY A 218 -10.97 27.23 -3.08
CA GLY A 218 -10.69 28.66 -3.34
C GLY A 218 -11.95 29.49 -3.36
N LEU A 219 -13.02 28.97 -3.97
CA LEU A 219 -14.34 29.60 -3.97
C LEU A 219 -15.01 29.59 -2.59
N MET A 220 -14.71 28.59 -1.75
CA MET A 220 -15.33 28.41 -0.43
C MET A 220 -14.65 29.21 0.67
N PHE A 221 -13.32 29.20 0.70
CA PHE A 221 -12.54 29.70 1.85
C PHE A 221 -11.47 30.73 1.44
N GLY A 222 -11.37 31.07 0.16
CA GLY A 222 -10.32 31.92 -0.38
C GLY A 222 -9.06 31.15 -0.79
N TRP A 223 -8.32 31.72 -1.75
CA TRP A 223 -7.24 31.03 -2.46
C TRP A 223 -6.05 30.62 -1.58
N VAL A 224 -5.68 31.45 -0.60
CA VAL A 224 -4.57 31.12 0.32
C VAL A 224 -4.93 29.90 1.18
N TRP A 225 -6.14 29.89 1.74
CA TRP A 225 -6.64 28.74 2.51
C TRP A 225 -6.81 27.50 1.62
N ALA A 226 -7.21 27.65 0.36
CA ALA A 226 -7.30 26.54 -0.57
C ALA A 226 -5.96 25.81 -0.78
N ILE A 227 -4.84 26.55 -0.86
CA ILE A 227 -3.50 25.93 -0.92
C ILE A 227 -3.26 25.10 0.34
N ALA A 228 -3.47 25.69 1.52
CA ALA A 228 -3.21 25.03 2.80
C ALA A 228 -4.10 23.78 3.01
N LEU A 229 -5.38 23.87 2.68
CA LEU A 229 -6.35 22.79 2.78
C LEU A 229 -6.05 21.67 1.79
N TRP A 230 -5.69 22.00 0.55
CA TRP A 230 -5.29 21.00 -0.45
C TRP A 230 -3.99 20.28 -0.04
N MET A 231 -2.99 21.03 0.44
CA MET A 231 -1.74 20.48 0.96
C MET A 231 -2.03 19.52 2.12
N PHE A 232 -2.87 19.94 3.07
CA PHE A 232 -3.25 19.09 4.20
C PHE A 232 -4.01 17.84 3.77
N MET A 233 -4.97 17.96 2.85
CA MET A 233 -5.68 16.83 2.25
C MET A 233 -4.68 15.82 1.62
N MET A 234 -3.70 16.31 0.86
CA MET A 234 -2.65 15.48 0.26
C MET A 234 -1.72 14.84 1.29
N MET A 235 -1.41 15.54 2.38
CA MET A 235 -0.63 14.99 3.49
C MET A 235 -1.36 13.84 4.19
N ILE A 236 -2.66 14.01 4.47
CA ILE A 236 -3.48 12.95 5.08
C ILE A 236 -3.65 11.76 4.13
N PHE A 237 -3.91 12.02 2.85
CA PHE A 237 -3.92 10.99 1.81
C PHE A 237 -2.61 10.20 1.78
N GLY A 238 -1.48 10.91 1.75
CA GLY A 238 -0.14 10.33 1.76
C GLY A 238 0.12 9.49 2.99
N PHE A 239 -0.24 10.00 4.17
CA PHE A 239 -0.11 9.28 5.43
C PHE A 239 -0.85 7.94 5.36
N PHE A 240 -2.13 7.92 4.97
CA PHE A 240 -2.90 6.66 4.92
C PHE A 240 -2.39 5.69 3.86
N MET A 241 -1.97 6.18 2.69
CA MET A 241 -1.33 5.34 1.68
C MET A 241 -0.06 4.69 2.24
N GLY A 242 0.90 5.49 2.72
CA GLY A 242 2.15 4.98 3.29
C GLY A 242 1.93 4.09 4.51
N ALA A 243 0.98 4.45 5.36
CA ALA A 243 0.66 3.77 6.61
C ALA A 243 -0.03 2.40 6.40
N ALA A 244 -0.64 2.16 5.25
CA ALA A 244 -1.21 0.86 4.94
C ALA A 244 -0.16 -0.11 4.38
N PHE A 245 0.76 0.35 3.53
CA PHE A 245 1.75 -0.52 2.86
C PHE A 245 3.02 -0.77 3.70
N ALA A 246 3.53 0.27 4.38
CA ALA A 246 4.74 0.16 5.17
C ALA A 246 4.74 -0.96 6.23
N PRO A 247 3.69 -1.12 7.06
CA PRO A 247 3.71 -2.06 8.18
C PRO A 247 3.85 -3.53 7.78
N ASN A 248 3.73 -3.89 6.51
CA ASN A 248 3.73 -5.30 6.11
C ASN A 248 5.05 -5.81 5.51
N HIS A 249 5.91 -4.94 4.96
CA HIS A 249 7.18 -5.36 4.32
C HIS A 249 8.41 -4.64 4.85
N LYS A 250 8.26 -3.40 5.34
CA LYS A 250 9.42 -2.63 5.82
C LYS A 250 9.96 -3.25 7.11
N GLY A 251 11.26 -3.55 7.13
CA GLY A 251 11.93 -4.23 8.25
C GLY A 251 11.75 -5.75 8.28
N MET A 252 11.11 -6.33 7.27
CA MET A 252 11.14 -7.78 7.02
C MET A 252 12.45 -8.18 6.32
N PRO A 253 12.84 -9.47 6.30
CA PRO A 253 14.10 -9.92 5.69
C PRO A 253 14.23 -9.43 4.25
N LEU A 254 15.45 -9.00 3.88
CA LEU A 254 15.80 -8.73 2.50
C LEU A 254 16.32 -10.00 1.84
N VAL A 255 15.97 -10.19 0.57
CA VAL A 255 16.44 -11.32 -0.23
C VAL A 255 17.62 -10.86 -1.08
N PRO A 256 18.81 -11.48 -0.97
CA PRO A 256 19.97 -11.13 -1.79
C PRO A 256 19.65 -11.21 -3.27
N ARG A 257 20.25 -10.34 -4.09
CA ARG A 257 19.95 -10.20 -5.53
C ARG A 257 19.88 -11.52 -6.29
N ASP A 258 20.78 -12.45 -5.99
CA ASP A 258 20.94 -13.73 -6.71
C ASP A 258 20.30 -14.92 -5.99
N ALA A 259 19.75 -14.72 -4.79
CA ALA A 259 19.10 -15.77 -4.02
C ALA A 259 17.77 -16.16 -4.66
N LYS A 260 17.55 -17.48 -4.74
CA LYS A 260 16.30 -18.09 -5.21
C LYS A 260 15.54 -18.62 -4.00
N LEU A 261 14.33 -18.13 -3.83
CA LEU A 261 13.34 -18.62 -2.89
C LEU A 261 12.16 -19.12 -3.71
N ASP A 262 11.52 -20.20 -3.28
CA ASP A 262 10.25 -20.60 -3.90
C ASP A 262 9.19 -19.52 -3.67
N PHE A 263 8.14 -19.55 -4.49
CA PHE A 263 7.10 -18.52 -4.43
C PHE A 263 6.44 -18.43 -3.06
N PHE A 264 6.13 -19.56 -2.43
CA PHE A 264 5.43 -19.57 -1.14
C PHE A 264 6.30 -18.95 -0.04
N GLU A 265 7.52 -19.47 0.15
CA GLU A 265 8.44 -18.96 1.17
C GLU A 265 8.75 -17.48 0.96
N ARG A 266 8.97 -17.06 -0.29
CA ARG A 266 9.17 -15.66 -0.63
C ARG A 266 8.02 -14.79 -0.15
N GLN A 267 6.78 -15.14 -0.50
CA GLN A 267 5.62 -14.32 -0.14
C GLN A 267 5.37 -14.31 1.37
N VAL A 268 5.62 -15.41 2.08
CA VAL A 268 5.39 -15.51 3.53
C VAL A 268 6.51 -14.83 4.33
N LEU A 269 7.78 -15.17 4.06
CA LEU A 269 8.91 -14.79 4.91
C LEU A 269 9.34 -13.32 4.72
N THR A 270 9.04 -12.72 3.57
CA THR A 270 9.31 -11.29 3.31
C THR A 270 8.14 -10.37 3.67
N SER A 271 7.09 -10.94 4.26
CA SER A 271 5.86 -10.24 4.59
C SER A 271 5.49 -10.45 6.05
N ARG A 272 4.67 -9.54 6.56
CA ARG A 272 4.10 -9.61 7.90
C ARG A 272 2.65 -9.19 7.84
N ASN A 273 1.82 -9.87 8.61
CA ASN A 273 0.45 -9.47 8.84
C ASN A 273 0.33 -8.56 10.06
N ILE A 274 -0.65 -7.66 9.99
CA ILE A 274 -1.11 -6.88 11.13
C ILE A 274 -2.41 -7.50 11.62
N ARG A 275 -2.44 -7.84 12.92
CA ARG A 275 -3.61 -8.42 13.58
C ARG A 275 -4.86 -7.66 13.18
N GLY A 276 -5.84 -8.37 12.63
CA GLY A 276 -7.06 -7.77 12.12
C GLY A 276 -7.93 -7.13 13.20
N SER A 277 -8.77 -6.19 12.78
CA SER A 277 -9.98 -5.75 13.49
C SER A 277 -10.87 -5.06 12.47
N TRP A 278 -12.17 -4.89 12.75
CA TRP A 278 -13.05 -4.19 11.82
C TRP A 278 -12.47 -2.82 11.41
N LEU A 279 -11.91 -2.06 12.35
CA LEU A 279 -11.31 -0.76 12.04
C LEU A 279 -10.06 -0.89 11.16
N LYS A 280 -9.11 -1.79 11.50
CA LYS A 280 -7.86 -1.97 10.74
C LYS A 280 -8.12 -2.53 9.34
N ASP A 281 -8.98 -3.53 9.25
CA ASP A 281 -9.38 -4.17 7.99
C ASP A 281 -10.00 -3.13 7.03
N ASN A 282 -10.73 -2.15 7.56
CA ASN A 282 -11.28 -1.06 6.79
C ASN A 282 -10.25 0.03 6.46
N LEU A 283 -9.52 0.56 7.44
CA LEU A 283 -8.59 1.67 7.23
C LEU A 283 -7.39 1.29 6.34
N MET A 284 -6.91 0.04 6.42
CA MET A 284 -5.77 -0.44 5.64
C MET A 284 -6.18 -1.11 4.33
N GLY A 285 -7.48 -1.10 3.99
CA GLY A 285 -7.96 -1.69 2.74
C GLY A 285 -7.72 -3.20 2.62
N GLY A 286 -7.71 -3.94 3.74
CA GLY A 286 -7.40 -5.38 3.78
C GLY A 286 -5.92 -5.73 3.70
N LEU A 287 -5.03 -4.74 3.50
CA LEU A 287 -3.58 -4.96 3.41
C LEU A 287 -2.96 -5.41 4.72
N ASN A 288 -3.68 -5.37 5.84
CA ASN A 288 -3.23 -5.99 7.07
C ASN A 288 -3.10 -7.53 6.96
N TYR A 289 -3.71 -8.15 5.95
CA TYR A 289 -3.52 -9.55 5.56
C TYR A 289 -2.59 -9.64 4.33
N GLN A 290 -1.37 -9.13 4.48
CA GLN A 290 -0.43 -8.98 3.38
C GLN A 290 0.04 -10.33 2.81
N VAL A 291 0.28 -11.32 3.67
CA VAL A 291 0.71 -12.66 3.24
C VAL A 291 -0.33 -13.26 2.31
N GLU A 292 -1.60 -13.20 2.67
CA GLU A 292 -2.71 -13.71 1.87
C GLU A 292 -2.89 -12.91 0.58
N HIS A 293 -2.74 -11.59 0.66
CA HIS A 293 -2.74 -10.70 -0.51
C HIS A 293 -1.62 -11.05 -1.50
N HIS A 294 -0.43 -11.42 -1.02
CA HIS A 294 0.70 -11.81 -1.87
C HIS A 294 0.56 -13.20 -2.47
N LEU A 295 0.07 -14.16 -1.68
CA LEU A 295 -0.18 -15.52 -2.14
C LEU A 295 -1.35 -15.58 -3.14
N PHE A 296 -2.41 -14.80 -2.90
CA PHE A 296 -3.64 -14.82 -3.67
C PHE A 296 -4.07 -13.40 -4.09
N PRO A 297 -3.30 -12.70 -4.94
CA PRO A 297 -3.57 -11.30 -5.28
C PRO A 297 -4.98 -11.09 -5.83
N SER A 298 -5.55 -12.06 -6.53
CA SER A 298 -6.91 -11.94 -7.08
C SER A 298 -8.06 -12.28 -6.11
N MET A 299 -7.75 -12.61 -4.85
CA MET A 299 -8.72 -12.89 -3.80
C MET A 299 -9.45 -11.61 -3.40
N ALA A 300 -10.77 -11.65 -3.27
CA ALA A 300 -11.52 -10.49 -2.81
C ALA A 300 -11.30 -10.23 -1.30
N ARG A 301 -11.17 -8.96 -0.90
CA ARG A 301 -10.95 -8.52 0.49
C ARG A 301 -11.78 -9.23 1.55
N PRO A 302 -13.10 -9.47 1.38
CA PRO A 302 -13.90 -10.13 2.41
C PRO A 302 -13.42 -11.53 2.78
N PHE A 303 -12.61 -12.18 1.93
CA PHE A 303 -12.11 -13.52 2.16
C PHE A 303 -10.72 -13.55 2.81
N LEU A 304 -9.99 -12.43 2.86
CA LEU A 304 -8.62 -12.37 3.38
C LEU A 304 -8.51 -12.88 4.82
N LYS A 305 -9.41 -12.45 5.71
CA LYS A 305 -9.44 -12.91 7.10
C LYS A 305 -9.63 -14.42 7.23
N ARG A 306 -10.50 -15.01 6.39
CA ARG A 306 -10.73 -16.46 6.40
C ARG A 306 -9.56 -17.22 5.77
N ALA A 307 -8.97 -16.67 4.71
CA ALA A 307 -7.75 -17.21 4.12
C ALA A 307 -6.61 -17.22 5.14
N HIS A 308 -6.48 -16.16 5.95
CA HIS A 308 -5.46 -16.06 6.97
C HIS A 308 -5.49 -17.20 7.99
N GLY A 309 -6.68 -17.66 8.40
CA GLY A 309 -6.81 -18.85 9.24
C GLY A 309 -6.24 -20.13 8.57
N ILE A 310 -6.49 -20.30 7.28
CA ILE A 310 -5.97 -21.45 6.50
C ILE A 310 -4.45 -21.33 6.32
N VAL A 311 -3.95 -20.15 5.94
CA VAL A 311 -2.52 -19.90 5.72
C VAL A 311 -1.73 -20.09 7.01
N SER A 312 -2.22 -19.56 8.13
CA SER A 312 -1.55 -19.68 9.43
C SER A 312 -1.46 -21.12 9.90
N ALA A 313 -2.55 -21.88 9.80
CA ALA A 313 -2.54 -23.31 10.12
C ALA A 313 -1.57 -24.08 9.21
N TYR A 314 -1.57 -23.80 7.91
CA TYR A 314 -0.65 -24.44 6.97
C TYR A 314 0.83 -24.11 7.26
N CYS A 315 1.13 -22.86 7.60
CA CYS A 315 2.48 -22.46 7.99
C CYS A 315 2.93 -23.18 9.27
N ALA A 316 2.05 -23.31 10.27
CA ALA A 316 2.33 -24.05 11.49
C ALA A 316 2.60 -25.55 11.20
N ASP A 317 1.77 -26.19 10.37
CA ASP A 317 1.93 -27.59 9.96
C ASP A 317 3.27 -27.85 9.26
N LYS A 318 3.77 -26.88 8.49
CA LYS A 318 5.03 -26.96 7.74
C LYS A 318 6.23 -26.39 8.48
N ASN A 319 6.05 -25.93 9.73
CA ASN A 319 7.07 -25.25 10.52
C ASN A 319 7.70 -24.03 9.80
N ILE A 320 6.87 -23.25 9.09
CA ILE A 320 7.25 -22.01 8.40
C ILE A 320 6.77 -20.82 9.23
N THR A 321 7.66 -19.88 9.53
CA THR A 321 7.32 -18.72 10.36
C THR A 321 6.47 -17.71 9.59
N LEU A 322 5.19 -17.61 9.94
CA LEU A 322 4.34 -16.49 9.56
C LEU A 322 4.41 -15.41 10.64
N VAL A 323 4.85 -14.20 10.29
CA VAL A 323 4.96 -13.09 11.24
C VAL A 323 3.64 -12.33 11.31
N GLU A 324 3.05 -12.24 12.51
CA GLU A 324 1.85 -11.45 12.78
C GLU A 324 2.02 -10.59 14.04
N MET A 325 1.60 -9.31 14.01
CA MET A 325 1.70 -8.43 15.18
C MET A 325 0.72 -7.26 15.21
N GLY A 326 0.75 -6.48 16.28
CA GLY A 326 0.00 -5.23 16.39
C GLY A 326 0.57 -4.12 15.49
N LEU A 327 -0.31 -3.20 15.06
CA LEU A 327 0.05 -2.09 14.17
C LEU A 327 1.16 -1.20 14.74
N ILE A 328 1.05 -0.81 16.02
CA ILE A 328 2.05 0.04 16.68
C ILE A 328 3.39 -0.70 16.80
N SER A 329 3.37 -1.98 17.15
CA SER A 329 4.58 -2.82 17.22
C SER A 329 5.28 -2.90 15.87
N SER A 330 4.50 -2.98 14.78
CA SER A 330 5.01 -2.98 13.42
C SER A 330 5.74 -1.69 13.05
N TYR A 331 5.16 -0.52 13.38
CA TYR A 331 5.85 0.76 13.21
C TYR A 331 7.11 0.88 14.05
N LYS A 332 7.07 0.45 15.32
CA LYS A 332 8.27 0.43 16.18
C LYS A 332 9.37 -0.42 15.55
N ALA A 333 9.04 -1.61 15.04
CA ALA A 333 10.00 -2.48 14.35
C ALA A 333 10.60 -1.81 13.10
N ILE A 334 9.79 -1.10 12.31
CA ILE A 334 10.26 -0.33 11.15
C ILE A 334 11.24 0.76 11.58
N ILE A 335 10.88 1.56 12.59
CA ILE A 335 11.71 2.66 13.08
C ILE A 335 13.05 2.14 13.61
N VAL A 336 13.02 1.04 14.39
CA VAL A 336 14.23 0.39 14.89
C VAL A 336 15.10 -0.12 13.75
N TYR A 337 14.52 -0.81 12.76
CA TYR A 337 15.25 -1.29 11.59
C TYR A 337 15.90 -0.14 10.81
N LEU A 338 15.11 0.89 10.49
CA LEU A 338 15.57 2.08 9.76
C LEU A 338 16.67 2.82 10.53
N ASN A 339 16.58 2.92 11.85
CA ASN A 339 17.66 3.49 12.67
C ASN A 339 18.92 2.63 12.69
N LYS A 340 18.81 1.28 12.74
CA LYS A 340 19.98 0.39 12.65
C LYS A 340 20.75 0.61 11.35
N VAL A 341 20.03 0.69 10.23
CA VAL A 341 20.63 0.99 8.91
C VAL A 341 21.21 2.41 8.87
N GLY A 342 20.46 3.41 9.34
CA GLY A 342 20.86 4.81 9.27
C GLY A 342 22.06 5.16 10.16
N LEU A 343 22.17 4.52 11.32
CA LEU A 343 23.27 4.67 12.28
C LEU A 343 24.47 3.77 11.95
N SER A 344 24.42 3.02 10.85
CA SER A 344 25.51 2.14 10.38
C SER A 344 25.99 1.11 11.41
N ASN A 345 25.09 0.62 12.28
CA ASN A 345 25.43 -0.38 13.31
C ASN A 345 25.59 -1.81 12.74
N ASN A 346 26.20 -1.95 11.56
CA ASN A 346 26.45 -3.22 10.86
C ASN A 346 25.26 -4.19 10.92
N SER A 347 24.08 -3.72 10.52
CA SER A 347 22.88 -4.56 10.46
C SER A 347 23.04 -5.58 9.35
N ASP A 348 23.08 -6.88 9.69
CA ASP A 348 22.91 -7.94 8.70
C ASP A 348 21.56 -7.71 7.98
N PRO A 349 21.57 -7.31 6.69
CA PRO A 349 20.34 -7.00 5.96
C PRO A 349 19.50 -8.25 5.67
N PHE A 350 20.09 -9.45 5.82
CA PHE A 350 19.48 -10.73 5.51
C PHE A 350 18.74 -11.35 6.69
N VAL A 351 18.93 -10.79 7.88
CA VAL A 351 18.25 -11.22 9.11
C VAL A 351 17.26 -10.15 9.53
N CYS A 352 15.96 -10.46 9.49
CA CYS A 352 15.01 -9.64 10.24
C CYS A 352 15.36 -9.76 11.73
N PRO A 353 15.64 -8.65 12.44
CA PRO A 353 16.02 -8.71 13.84
C PRO A 353 15.04 -9.54 14.69
N MET A 354 13.74 -9.48 14.37
CA MET A 354 12.72 -10.24 15.07
C MET A 354 12.68 -11.74 14.71
N VAL A 355 13.00 -12.11 13.46
CA VAL A 355 13.02 -13.53 13.06
C VAL A 355 14.26 -14.21 13.64
N ALA A 356 15.38 -13.50 13.77
CA ALA A 356 16.54 -13.98 14.51
C ALA A 356 16.23 -14.28 15.98
N ASP A 357 15.45 -13.40 16.63
CA ASP A 357 15.07 -13.56 18.05
C ASP A 357 14.00 -14.65 18.27
N MET A 358 13.23 -15.02 17.25
CA MET A 358 12.18 -16.04 17.31
C MET A 358 12.62 -17.44 16.84
N ARG A 359 13.87 -17.62 16.40
CA ARG A 359 14.41 -18.97 16.15
C ARG A 359 14.66 -19.66 17.50
N PRO A 360 14.24 -20.92 17.68
CA PRO A 360 14.74 -21.72 18.80
C PRO A 360 16.26 -21.71 18.73
N ARG A 361 16.93 -21.27 19.80
CA ARG A 361 18.36 -21.50 19.95
C ARG A 361 18.49 -23.02 20.11
N SER A 362 19.06 -23.67 19.09
CA SER A 362 19.43 -25.08 19.11
C SER A 362 20.34 -25.39 20.29
#